data_AF-A0A3M6TL39-F1
#
_entry.id   AF-A0A3M6TL39-F1
#
_cell.length_a   1.000
_cell.length_b   1.000
_cell.length_c   1.000
_cell.angle_alpha   90.00
_cell.angle_beta   90.00
_cell.angle_gamma   90.00
#
_symmetry.space_group_name_H-M   'P 1'
#
loop_
_entity.id
_entity.type
_entity.pdbx_description
1 polymer ?
#
loop_
_entity_poly.entity_id
_entity_poly.type
_entity_poly.pdbx_seq_one_letter_code
_entity_poly.pdbx_strand_id
1 'polypeptide(L)'
;MAAKCSYLASLPAIPLVNVLSFLDRKDLFSCSQVCSRFNQVVSDLPVWKSWCNEVWLVGECPPGRTWKQLFVEWKVKWGRYESCYATIRKAWNIIEDFTKLHCPNIYASLNDGLSEEEIRETEANKLNGCSLPNELRCSIRIHNGQQLVCPGLIGSMAISNHYQSESLLELGIAAGALQSRDGLRNCIPVSLCVNTGNGQFMALTNEEGRNPGDLFWPSPDRSADNFDISPMRMHHFLSGSNFESWLCNYADQLSRNCFPVINKEIYKFLFSASATTQGITVTTTTAFLPELSSVKPPLFFFTYRISISMDPKCSEFINKCQLTTRHWYITDANGIKEEVHGDGVVGEFPVMTPGALHEYISCTTFSTPTGVMEGHYVFQCLNKRERINVKIPPLYFKSLPFVAAEQRLLNMPQGKCEEVSKISGGAEEKKVVHKKGK
;
A
#
# COMPACT_ATOMS: atom_id res chain seq x y z
N MET A 1 -51.35 -28.63 -39.33
CA MET A 1 -51.66 -27.44 -38.50
C MET A 1 -50.89 -27.57 -37.20
N ALA A 2 -49.80 -26.80 -37.04
CA ALA A 2 -48.98 -26.80 -35.85
C ALA A 2 -49.67 -26.01 -34.72
N ALA A 3 -49.97 -26.66 -33.61
CA ALA A 3 -50.39 -25.99 -32.39
C ALA A 3 -49.20 -25.20 -31.82
N LYS A 4 -49.20 -23.88 -32.02
CA LYS A 4 -48.24 -22.98 -31.37
C LYS A 4 -48.44 -23.10 -29.85
N CYS A 5 -47.42 -23.53 -29.12
CA CYS A 5 -47.33 -23.41 -27.67
C CYS A 5 -47.47 -21.94 -27.25
N SER A 6 -48.69 -21.51 -26.94
CA SER A 6 -49.04 -20.13 -26.58
C SER A 6 -49.22 -19.90 -25.07
N TYR A 7 -49.09 -20.92 -24.23
CA TYR A 7 -49.39 -20.83 -22.79
C TYR A 7 -48.43 -19.94 -21.99
N LEU A 8 -47.13 -19.90 -22.36
CA LEU A 8 -46.14 -19.11 -21.61
C LEU A 8 -46.30 -17.61 -21.84
N ALA A 9 -46.76 -17.20 -23.02
CA ALA A 9 -46.94 -15.79 -23.35
C ALA A 9 -48.14 -15.16 -22.62
N SER A 10 -49.10 -15.98 -22.19
CA SER A 10 -50.33 -15.56 -21.49
C SER A 10 -50.25 -15.59 -19.97
N LEU A 11 -49.09 -15.95 -19.39
CA LEU A 11 -48.96 -16.06 -17.93
C LEU A 11 -49.10 -14.70 -17.22
N PRO A 12 -49.75 -14.66 -16.04
CA PRO A 12 -49.93 -13.43 -15.27
C PRO A 12 -48.59 -12.90 -14.75
N ALA A 13 -48.43 -11.57 -14.73
CA ALA A 13 -47.15 -10.94 -14.38
C ALA A 13 -46.81 -11.13 -12.90
N ILE A 14 -47.78 -11.03 -11.99
CA ILE A 14 -47.53 -11.04 -10.54
C ILE A 14 -46.91 -12.36 -10.06
N PRO A 15 -47.44 -13.56 -10.40
CA PRO A 15 -46.79 -14.82 -10.03
C PRO A 15 -45.42 -15.00 -10.68
N LEU A 16 -45.25 -14.53 -11.92
CA LEU A 16 -43.96 -14.59 -12.61
C LEU A 16 -42.92 -13.73 -11.91
N VAL A 17 -43.26 -12.49 -11.49
CA VAL A 17 -42.34 -11.63 -10.72
C VAL A 17 -41.89 -12.34 -9.45
N ASN A 18 -42.82 -12.93 -8.70
CA ASN A 18 -42.51 -13.60 -7.44
C ASN A 18 -41.60 -14.83 -7.64
N VAL A 19 -41.79 -15.61 -8.69
CA VAL A 19 -40.94 -16.80 -8.95
C VAL A 19 -39.58 -16.36 -9.47
N LEU A 20 -39.55 -15.46 -10.45
CA LEU A 20 -38.33 -15.01 -11.09
C LEU A 20 -37.44 -14.18 -10.15
N SER A 21 -38.01 -13.52 -9.12
CA SER A 21 -37.21 -12.77 -8.14
C SER A 21 -36.27 -13.63 -7.29
N PHE A 22 -36.48 -14.94 -7.22
CA PHE A 22 -35.59 -15.87 -6.49
C PHE A 22 -34.44 -16.42 -7.34
N LEU A 23 -34.48 -16.20 -8.65
CA LEU A 23 -33.47 -16.72 -9.57
C LEU A 23 -32.19 -15.88 -9.52
N ASP A 24 -31.07 -16.54 -9.78
CA ASP A 24 -29.79 -15.86 -9.89
C ASP A 24 -29.66 -15.09 -11.23
N ARG A 25 -28.57 -14.34 -11.37
CA ARG A 25 -28.26 -13.56 -12.58
C ARG A 25 -28.33 -14.39 -13.85
N LYS A 26 -27.72 -15.58 -13.86
CA LYS A 26 -27.55 -16.42 -15.05
C LYS A 26 -28.89 -17.01 -15.47
N ASP A 27 -29.68 -17.46 -14.50
CA ASP A 27 -31.01 -18.01 -14.73
C ASP A 27 -31.98 -16.94 -15.19
N LEU A 28 -31.93 -15.73 -14.63
CA LEU A 28 -32.75 -14.61 -15.09
C LEU A 28 -32.44 -14.21 -16.54
N PHE A 29 -31.17 -14.19 -16.93
CA PHE A 29 -30.79 -13.98 -18.32
C PHE A 29 -31.37 -15.07 -19.23
N SER A 30 -31.23 -16.33 -18.84
CA SER A 30 -31.74 -17.48 -19.60
C SER A 30 -33.26 -17.43 -19.75
N CYS A 31 -33.99 -17.18 -18.65
CA CYS A 31 -35.45 -16.99 -18.65
C CYS A 31 -35.89 -15.86 -19.57
N SER A 32 -35.13 -14.77 -19.65
CA SER A 32 -35.46 -13.64 -20.52
C SER A 32 -35.37 -13.95 -22.02
N GLN A 33 -34.71 -15.05 -22.40
CA GLN A 33 -34.61 -15.51 -23.79
C GLN A 33 -35.70 -16.52 -24.18
N VAL A 34 -36.49 -17.02 -23.22
CA VAL A 34 -37.47 -18.09 -23.44
C VAL A 34 -38.69 -17.59 -24.23
N CYS A 35 -39.26 -16.45 -23.86
CA CYS A 35 -40.38 -15.84 -24.59
C CYS A 35 -40.50 -14.33 -24.30
N SER A 36 -41.28 -13.62 -25.13
CA SER A 36 -41.49 -12.17 -24.98
C SER A 36 -42.08 -11.78 -23.63
N ARG A 37 -42.98 -12.60 -23.08
CA ARG A 37 -43.60 -12.37 -21.77
C ARG A 37 -42.60 -12.44 -20.63
N PHE A 38 -41.74 -13.45 -20.63
CA PHE A 38 -40.68 -13.58 -19.64
C PHE A 38 -39.66 -12.46 -19.80
N ASN A 39 -39.31 -12.09 -21.04
CA ASN A 39 -38.41 -10.96 -21.28
C ASN A 39 -38.96 -9.66 -20.67
N GLN A 40 -40.25 -9.36 -20.90
CA GLN A 40 -40.92 -8.19 -20.34
C GLN A 40 -40.85 -8.21 -18.81
N VAL A 41 -41.34 -9.29 -18.18
CA VAL A 41 -41.39 -9.40 -16.71
C VAL A 41 -39.99 -9.33 -16.10
N VAL A 42 -39.02 -10.05 -16.66
CA VAL A 42 -37.63 -10.01 -16.20
C VAL A 42 -37.06 -8.61 -16.31
N SER A 43 -37.31 -7.88 -17.40
CA SER A 43 -36.74 -6.55 -17.62
C SER A 43 -37.23 -5.51 -16.60
N ASP A 44 -38.44 -5.70 -16.07
CA ASP A 44 -39.06 -4.81 -15.08
C ASP A 44 -38.70 -5.19 -13.63
N LEU A 45 -37.93 -6.26 -13.39
CA LEU A 45 -37.58 -6.68 -12.05
C LEU A 45 -36.68 -5.66 -11.33
N PRO A 46 -36.93 -5.36 -10.04
CA PRO A 46 -36.13 -4.40 -9.27
C PRO A 46 -34.71 -4.89 -8.98
N VAL A 47 -34.45 -6.20 -9.09
CA VAL A 47 -33.12 -6.80 -8.84
C VAL A 47 -32.04 -6.22 -9.75
N TRP A 48 -32.37 -5.81 -10.98
CA TRP A 48 -31.42 -5.17 -11.89
C TRP A 48 -30.89 -3.85 -11.32
N LYS A 49 -31.72 -3.09 -10.60
CA LYS A 49 -31.29 -1.86 -9.92
C LYS A 49 -30.31 -2.17 -8.80
N SER A 50 -30.62 -3.16 -7.95
CA SER A 50 -29.73 -3.58 -6.87
C SER A 50 -28.39 -4.06 -7.42
N TRP A 51 -28.38 -4.88 -8.48
CA TRP A 51 -27.12 -5.33 -9.08
C TRP A 51 -26.33 -4.22 -9.76
N CYS A 52 -26.99 -3.28 -10.44
CA CYS A 52 -26.31 -2.09 -10.97
C CYS A 52 -25.64 -1.27 -9.86
N ASN A 53 -26.31 -1.12 -8.72
CA ASN A 53 -25.77 -0.40 -7.58
C ASN A 53 -24.63 -1.17 -6.89
N GLU A 54 -24.82 -2.46 -6.63
CA GLU A 54 -23.86 -3.30 -5.91
C GLU A 54 -22.58 -3.55 -6.71
N VAL A 55 -22.74 -3.92 -7.99
CA VAL A 55 -21.62 -4.36 -8.82
C VAL A 55 -20.95 -3.18 -9.53
N TRP A 56 -21.75 -2.23 -10.03
CA TRP A 56 -21.25 -1.14 -10.88
C TRP A 56 -21.31 0.24 -10.23
N LEU A 57 -21.82 0.34 -8.99
CA LEU A 57 -22.00 1.61 -8.26
C LEU A 57 -22.93 2.60 -8.98
N VAL A 58 -23.82 2.10 -9.83
CA VAL A 58 -24.76 2.91 -10.60
C VAL A 58 -26.05 3.08 -9.80
N GLY A 59 -26.26 4.29 -9.28
CA GLY A 59 -27.46 4.66 -8.50
C GLY A 59 -28.63 5.18 -9.34
N GLU A 60 -28.37 5.61 -10.57
CA GLU A 60 -29.35 6.27 -11.43
C GLU A 60 -29.43 5.62 -12.82
N CYS A 61 -30.65 5.52 -13.36
CA CYS A 61 -30.88 5.00 -14.71
C CYS A 61 -31.26 6.17 -15.64
N PRO A 62 -30.54 6.37 -16.76
CA PRO A 62 -30.87 7.41 -17.73
C PRO A 62 -32.31 7.29 -18.27
N PRO A 63 -32.96 8.42 -18.61
CA PRO A 63 -34.29 8.41 -19.18
C PRO A 63 -34.30 7.63 -20.51
N GLY A 64 -35.34 6.82 -20.72
CA GLY A 64 -35.48 6.00 -21.93
C GLY A 64 -34.72 4.66 -21.91
N ARG A 65 -34.06 4.31 -20.80
CA ARG A 65 -33.41 3.00 -20.61
C ARG A 65 -34.01 2.23 -19.45
N THR A 66 -33.91 0.90 -19.53
CA THR A 66 -34.24 -0.01 -18.42
C THR A 66 -33.00 -0.38 -17.62
N TRP A 67 -33.17 -0.73 -16.34
CA TRP A 67 -32.08 -1.21 -15.49
C TRP A 67 -31.39 -2.45 -16.05
N LYS A 68 -32.14 -3.36 -16.69
CA LYS A 68 -31.58 -4.53 -17.38
C LYS A 68 -30.68 -4.13 -18.54
N GLN A 69 -31.11 -3.21 -19.41
CA GLN A 69 -30.28 -2.73 -20.52
C GLN A 69 -29.00 -2.10 -19.99
N LEU A 70 -29.11 -1.24 -18.97
CA LEU A 70 -27.96 -0.62 -18.33
C LEU A 70 -27.00 -1.67 -17.76
N PHE A 71 -27.52 -2.67 -17.03
CA PHE A 71 -26.70 -3.76 -16.50
C PHE A 71 -25.98 -4.53 -17.60
N VAL A 72 -26.66 -4.85 -18.72
CA VAL A 72 -26.06 -5.55 -19.86
C VAL A 72 -24.95 -4.73 -20.50
N GLU A 73 -25.17 -3.43 -20.73
CA GLU A 73 -24.14 -2.54 -21.28
C GLU A 73 -22.90 -2.47 -20.38
N TRP A 74 -23.10 -2.34 -19.07
CA TRP A 74 -22.03 -2.38 -18.09
C TRP A 74 -21.34 -3.74 -18.05
N LYS A 75 -22.10 -4.84 -18.14
CA LYS A 75 -21.55 -6.19 -18.22
C LYS A 75 -20.71 -6.39 -19.49
N VAL A 76 -21.06 -5.80 -20.62
CA VAL A 76 -20.21 -5.80 -21.83
C VAL A 76 -18.93 -5.02 -21.59
N LYS A 77 -18.99 -3.85 -20.96
CA LYS A 77 -17.84 -2.97 -20.76
C LYS A 77 -16.89 -3.42 -19.63
N TRP A 78 -17.43 -3.96 -18.55
CA TRP A 78 -16.72 -4.22 -17.28
C TRP A 78 -16.92 -5.63 -16.74
N GLY A 79 -17.68 -6.49 -17.44
CA GLY A 79 -18.06 -7.81 -16.93
C GLY A 79 -16.92 -8.76 -16.60
N ARG A 80 -15.71 -8.52 -17.15
CA ARG A 80 -14.47 -9.20 -16.77
C ARG A 80 -14.06 -8.92 -15.31
N TYR A 81 -14.39 -7.75 -14.79
CA TYR A 81 -13.98 -7.24 -13.48
C TYR A 81 -15.11 -7.27 -12.46
N GLU A 82 -16.19 -7.99 -12.73
CA GLU A 82 -17.37 -8.03 -11.85
C GLU A 82 -17.04 -8.34 -10.38
N SER A 83 -16.01 -9.14 -10.13
CA SER A 83 -15.57 -9.52 -8.78
C SER A 83 -14.87 -8.39 -8.01
N CYS A 84 -14.16 -7.49 -8.70
CA CYS A 84 -13.28 -6.49 -8.07
C CYS A 84 -13.66 -5.03 -8.39
N TYR A 85 -14.52 -4.79 -9.39
CA TYR A 85 -14.81 -3.44 -9.91
C TYR A 85 -15.31 -2.49 -8.84
N ALA A 86 -16.33 -2.89 -8.08
CA ALA A 86 -16.92 -2.06 -7.04
C ALA A 86 -15.88 -1.66 -5.98
N THR A 87 -15.03 -2.60 -5.56
CA THR A 87 -13.99 -2.39 -4.56
C THR A 87 -12.91 -1.44 -5.06
N ILE A 88 -12.36 -1.69 -6.26
CA ILE A 88 -11.34 -0.83 -6.89
C ILE A 88 -11.89 0.57 -7.19
N ARG A 89 -13.12 0.69 -7.70
CA ARG A 89 -13.72 2.00 -8.01
C ARG A 89 -13.99 2.82 -6.75
N LYS A 90 -14.43 2.20 -5.65
CA LYS A 90 -14.54 2.88 -4.35
C LYS A 90 -13.19 3.40 -3.86
N ALA A 91 -12.14 2.60 -3.96
CA ALA A 91 -10.80 3.03 -3.58
C ALA A 91 -10.34 4.24 -4.42
N TRP A 92 -10.56 4.21 -5.73
CA TRP A 92 -10.26 5.34 -6.61
C TRP A 92 -11.09 6.59 -6.31
N ASN A 93 -12.39 6.46 -6.02
CA ASN A 93 -13.20 7.61 -5.58
C ASN A 93 -12.57 8.31 -4.37
N ILE A 94 -12.16 7.54 -3.36
CA ILE A 94 -11.51 8.08 -2.16
C ILE A 94 -10.19 8.77 -2.51
N ILE A 95 -9.35 8.14 -3.33
CA ILE A 95 -8.06 8.69 -3.76
C ILE A 95 -8.27 10.00 -4.53
N GLU A 96 -9.20 10.02 -5.48
CA GLU A 96 -9.54 11.20 -6.27
C GLU A 96 -10.05 12.33 -5.37
N ASP A 97 -11.01 12.07 -4.50
CA ASP A 97 -11.61 13.09 -3.64
C ASP A 97 -10.58 13.65 -2.66
N PHE A 98 -9.74 12.79 -2.06
CA PHE A 98 -8.65 13.21 -1.19
C PHE A 98 -7.62 14.07 -1.94
N THR A 99 -7.16 13.61 -3.11
CA THR A 99 -6.11 14.32 -3.87
C THR A 99 -6.63 15.62 -4.48
N LYS A 100 -7.88 15.67 -4.97
CA LYS A 100 -8.54 16.92 -5.42
C LYS A 100 -8.52 17.97 -4.31
N LEU A 101 -8.83 17.57 -3.07
CA LEU A 101 -8.95 18.47 -1.93
C LEU A 101 -7.59 18.91 -1.36
N HIS A 102 -6.68 17.96 -1.16
CA HIS A 102 -5.46 18.19 -0.39
C HIS A 102 -4.19 18.32 -1.25
N CYS A 103 -4.15 17.64 -2.41
CA CYS A 103 -2.96 17.47 -3.24
C CYS A 103 -3.25 17.68 -4.74
N PRO A 104 -3.68 18.90 -5.17
CA PRO A 104 -4.22 19.13 -6.51
C PRO A 104 -3.23 18.83 -7.64
N ASN A 105 -1.92 18.98 -7.41
CA ASN A 105 -0.90 18.64 -8.40
C ASN A 105 -0.83 17.11 -8.64
N ILE A 106 -0.99 16.31 -7.57
CA ILE A 106 -1.07 14.85 -7.69
C ILE A 106 -2.31 14.49 -8.50
N TYR A 107 -3.46 15.06 -8.15
CA TYR A 107 -4.71 14.82 -8.88
C TYR A 107 -4.61 15.16 -10.37
N ALA A 108 -4.05 16.33 -10.70
CA ALA A 108 -3.88 16.77 -12.09
C ALA A 108 -2.91 15.92 -12.90
N SER A 109 -2.06 15.13 -12.24
CA SER A 109 -1.09 14.23 -12.87
C SER A 109 -1.61 12.79 -13.04
N LEU A 110 -2.82 12.47 -12.59
CA LEU A 110 -3.43 11.17 -12.81
C LEU A 110 -3.74 10.99 -14.30
N ASN A 111 -3.31 9.87 -14.87
CA ASN A 111 -3.61 9.56 -16.25
C ASN A 111 -5.04 9.02 -16.40
N ASP A 112 -5.66 9.30 -17.54
CA ASP A 112 -6.91 8.68 -17.93
C ASP A 112 -6.74 7.16 -18.07
N GLY A 113 -7.85 6.42 -17.89
CA GLY A 113 -7.85 4.98 -17.98
C GLY A 113 -7.68 4.46 -19.41
N LEU A 114 -7.03 3.29 -19.55
CA LEU A 114 -6.87 2.62 -20.84
C LEU A 114 -8.10 1.81 -21.26
N SER A 115 -8.22 1.54 -22.56
CA SER A 115 -9.17 0.57 -23.10
C SER A 115 -8.72 -0.88 -22.88
N GLU A 116 -9.64 -1.84 -23.04
CA GLU A 116 -9.30 -3.27 -22.97
C GLU A 116 -8.27 -3.67 -24.03
N GLU A 117 -8.34 -3.06 -25.21
CA GLU A 117 -7.50 -3.41 -26.35
C GLU A 117 -6.06 -2.95 -26.13
N GLU A 118 -5.87 -1.70 -25.68
CA GLU A 118 -4.53 -1.17 -25.35
C GLU A 118 -3.82 -2.01 -24.29
N ILE A 119 -4.57 -2.50 -23.29
CA ILE A 119 -4.00 -3.40 -22.26
C ILE A 119 -3.61 -4.75 -22.88
N ARG A 120 -4.47 -5.35 -23.71
CA ARG A 120 -4.19 -6.64 -24.37
C ARG A 120 -2.99 -6.55 -25.31
N GLU A 121 -2.92 -5.50 -26.11
CA GLU A 121 -1.78 -5.24 -26.99
C GLU A 121 -0.49 -5.09 -26.17
N THR A 122 -0.55 -4.40 -25.04
CA THR A 122 0.62 -4.26 -24.15
C THR A 122 1.05 -5.59 -23.53
N GLU A 123 0.11 -6.41 -23.06
CA GLU A 123 0.41 -7.76 -22.56
C GLU A 123 1.07 -8.64 -23.62
N ALA A 124 0.51 -8.64 -24.84
CA ALA A 124 1.01 -9.44 -25.95
C ALA A 124 2.40 -8.98 -26.42
N ASN A 125 2.63 -7.67 -26.53
CA ASN A 125 3.82 -7.10 -27.14
C ASN A 125 4.96 -6.82 -26.16
N LYS A 126 4.65 -6.51 -24.90
CA LYS A 126 5.65 -6.03 -23.91
C LYS A 126 5.76 -6.89 -22.66
N LEU A 127 4.77 -7.72 -22.34
CA LEU A 127 4.80 -8.57 -21.14
C LEU A 127 5.10 -10.04 -21.43
N ASN A 128 5.70 -10.35 -22.58
CA ASN A 128 5.98 -11.72 -23.02
C ASN A 128 4.74 -12.64 -22.99
N GLY A 129 3.54 -12.08 -23.19
CA GLY A 129 2.28 -12.81 -23.10
C GLY A 129 1.77 -13.08 -21.67
N CYS A 130 2.45 -12.58 -20.64
CA CYS A 130 1.95 -12.64 -19.26
C CYS A 130 0.71 -11.75 -19.13
N SER A 131 -0.37 -12.31 -18.57
CA SER A 131 -1.58 -11.52 -18.29
C SER A 131 -1.47 -10.86 -16.91
N LEU A 132 -1.87 -9.59 -16.85
CA LEU A 132 -2.02 -8.84 -15.62
C LEU A 132 -3.22 -9.36 -14.82
N PRO A 133 -3.14 -9.38 -13.48
CA PRO A 133 -4.29 -9.65 -12.61
C PRO A 133 -5.47 -8.74 -12.92
N ASN A 134 -6.69 -9.26 -12.79
CA ASN A 134 -7.91 -8.52 -13.15
C ASN A 134 -8.06 -7.24 -12.32
N GLU A 135 -7.60 -7.23 -11.07
CA GLU A 135 -7.64 -6.10 -10.15
C GLU A 135 -6.78 -4.94 -10.66
N LEU A 136 -5.55 -5.26 -11.11
CA LEU A 136 -4.63 -4.28 -11.69
C LEU A 136 -5.16 -3.76 -13.03
N ARG A 137 -5.66 -4.64 -13.91
CA ARG A 137 -6.29 -4.22 -15.17
C ARG A 137 -7.49 -3.31 -14.92
N CYS A 138 -8.36 -3.67 -13.98
CA CYS A 138 -9.52 -2.86 -13.60
C CYS A 138 -9.09 -1.47 -13.15
N SER A 139 -8.04 -1.39 -12.32
CA SER A 139 -7.47 -0.13 -11.87
C SER A 139 -6.91 0.69 -13.02
N ILE A 140 -6.12 0.11 -13.92
CA ILE A 140 -5.54 0.79 -15.10
C ILE A 140 -6.62 1.33 -16.03
N ARG A 141 -7.76 0.64 -16.15
CA ARG A 141 -8.92 1.11 -16.93
C ARG A 141 -9.68 2.26 -16.28
N ILE A 142 -9.51 2.44 -14.97
CA ILE A 142 -10.04 3.58 -14.24
C ILE A 142 -9.04 4.74 -14.34
N HIS A 143 -7.79 4.50 -13.97
CA HIS A 143 -6.65 5.42 -14.07
C HIS A 143 -5.38 4.67 -14.43
N ASN A 144 -4.72 5.07 -15.52
CA ASN A 144 -3.46 4.46 -15.98
C ASN A 144 -2.25 4.99 -15.21
N GLY A 145 -2.27 4.83 -13.89
CA GLY A 145 -1.24 5.36 -13.01
C GLY A 145 -1.18 6.89 -13.02
N GLN A 146 0.01 7.40 -12.78
CA GLN A 146 0.32 8.82 -12.68
C GLN A 146 1.44 9.14 -13.67
N GLN A 147 1.43 10.34 -14.23
CA GLN A 147 2.60 10.90 -14.89
C GLN A 147 3.80 10.86 -13.94
N LEU A 148 5.00 10.59 -14.45
CA LEU A 148 6.22 10.52 -13.65
C LEU A 148 6.71 11.93 -13.25
N VAL A 149 5.94 12.57 -12.37
CA VAL A 149 6.18 13.88 -11.78
C VAL A 149 6.26 13.77 -10.26
N CYS A 150 6.89 14.76 -9.64
CA CYS A 150 6.95 14.89 -8.19
C CYS A 150 5.99 16.00 -7.73
N PRO A 151 5.18 15.81 -6.67
CA PRO A 151 5.10 14.63 -5.79
C PRO A 151 4.34 13.44 -6.40
N GLY A 152 4.74 12.24 -6.00
CA GLY A 152 4.12 10.98 -6.39
C GLY A 152 2.87 10.63 -5.57
N LEU A 153 1.93 9.93 -6.21
CA LEU A 153 0.63 9.54 -5.65
C LEU A 153 0.76 8.63 -4.44
N ILE A 154 1.74 7.73 -4.40
CA ILE A 154 1.86 6.70 -3.34
C ILE A 154 2.44 7.31 -2.05
N GLY A 155 3.14 8.43 -2.18
CA GLY A 155 3.57 9.28 -1.07
C GLY A 155 5.06 9.60 -1.09
N SER A 156 5.40 10.59 -0.29
CA SER A 156 6.73 11.14 -0.07
C SER A 156 7.31 10.74 1.29
N MET A 157 8.63 10.77 1.36
CA MET A 157 9.43 10.67 2.56
C MET A 157 10.67 11.54 2.40
N ALA A 158 11.01 12.31 3.43
CA ALA A 158 12.15 13.22 3.41
C ALA A 158 12.91 13.14 4.74
N ILE A 159 14.20 12.89 4.66
CA ILE A 159 15.18 13.03 5.75
C ILE A 159 16.43 13.75 5.20
N SER A 160 17.27 14.30 6.07
CA SER A 160 18.42 15.18 5.73
C SER A 160 18.95 15.08 4.30
N ASN A 161 19.45 13.91 3.89
CA ASN A 161 20.09 13.71 2.58
C ASN A 161 19.35 12.70 1.69
N HIS A 162 18.10 12.38 2.01
CA HIS A 162 17.32 11.36 1.30
C HIS A 162 15.88 11.83 1.13
N TYR A 163 15.47 11.98 -0.12
CA TYR A 163 14.10 12.30 -0.50
C TYR A 163 13.60 11.21 -1.44
N GLN A 164 12.42 10.68 -1.13
CA GLN A 164 11.73 9.69 -1.92
C GLN A 164 10.30 10.19 -2.14
N SER A 165 9.84 10.21 -3.38
CA SER A 165 8.44 10.44 -3.72
C SER A 165 8.02 9.41 -4.75
N GLU A 166 7.06 8.57 -4.38
CA GLU A 166 6.72 7.36 -5.11
C GLU A 166 5.45 7.59 -5.93
N SER A 167 5.55 7.42 -7.25
CA SER A 167 4.43 7.52 -8.20
C SER A 167 3.88 6.13 -8.54
N LEU A 168 2.56 6.04 -8.74
CA LEU A 168 1.94 4.84 -9.32
C LEU A 168 2.25 4.81 -10.81
N LEU A 169 2.89 3.74 -11.29
CA LEU A 169 3.36 3.69 -12.67
C LEU A 169 2.21 3.50 -13.67
N GLU A 170 2.34 4.18 -14.81
CA GLU A 170 1.55 3.87 -16.00
C GLU A 170 1.98 2.53 -16.62
N LEU A 171 1.03 1.84 -17.26
CA LEU A 171 1.26 0.51 -17.82
C LEU A 171 2.37 0.50 -18.88
N GLY A 172 2.46 1.54 -19.70
CA GLY A 172 3.45 1.63 -20.78
C GLY A 172 4.89 1.60 -20.28
N ILE A 173 5.18 2.39 -19.23
CA ILE A 173 6.48 2.45 -18.56
C ILE A 173 6.71 1.17 -17.76
N ALA A 174 5.71 0.72 -17.01
CA ALA A 174 5.80 -0.49 -16.20
C ALA A 174 6.15 -1.72 -17.06
N ALA A 175 5.47 -1.89 -18.19
CA ALA A 175 5.71 -3.00 -19.10
C ALA A 175 7.07 -2.93 -19.78
N GLY A 176 7.56 -1.72 -20.11
CA GLY A 176 8.92 -1.53 -20.63
C GLY A 176 10.02 -1.89 -19.62
N ALA A 177 9.68 -1.94 -18.33
CA ALA A 177 10.57 -2.27 -17.23
C ALA A 177 10.31 -3.67 -16.62
N LEU A 178 9.59 -4.56 -17.33
CA LEU A 178 9.40 -5.94 -16.92
C LEU A 178 10.76 -6.62 -16.68
N GLN A 179 10.91 -7.23 -15.52
CA GLN A 179 12.18 -7.79 -15.10
C GLN A 179 12.40 -9.18 -15.72
N SER A 180 13.56 -9.36 -16.37
CA SER A 180 14.02 -10.65 -16.92
C SER A 180 15.22 -11.23 -16.18
N ARG A 181 15.82 -10.46 -15.26
CA ARG A 181 16.98 -10.88 -14.47
C ARG A 181 16.57 -11.85 -13.37
N ASP A 182 17.49 -12.76 -13.05
CA ASP A 182 17.42 -13.60 -11.87
C ASP A 182 17.17 -12.75 -10.62
N GLY A 183 16.32 -13.24 -9.73
CA GLY A 183 15.92 -12.56 -8.51
C GLY A 183 14.70 -11.66 -8.68
N LEU A 184 14.26 -11.38 -9.90
CA LEU A 184 13.04 -10.61 -10.19
C LEU A 184 12.34 -11.07 -11.48
N ARG A 185 12.60 -12.28 -12.00
CA ARG A 185 12.00 -12.73 -13.27
C ARG A 185 10.48 -12.58 -13.27
N ASN A 186 9.95 -12.05 -14.38
CA ASN A 186 8.53 -11.80 -14.61
C ASN A 186 7.85 -10.95 -13.52
N CYS A 187 8.61 -10.05 -12.89
CA CYS A 187 8.07 -9.05 -11.97
C CYS A 187 7.96 -7.70 -12.69
N ILE A 188 6.77 -7.10 -12.63
CA ILE A 188 6.49 -5.79 -13.21
C ILE A 188 6.57 -4.72 -12.11
N PRO A 189 7.23 -3.57 -12.33
CA PRO A 189 7.17 -2.49 -11.36
C PRO A 189 5.77 -1.88 -11.33
N VAL A 190 5.25 -1.66 -10.13
CA VAL A 190 3.91 -1.05 -9.90
C VAL A 190 4.06 0.42 -9.54
N SER A 191 5.15 0.77 -8.88
CA SER A 191 5.43 2.12 -8.43
C SER A 191 6.91 2.42 -8.54
N LEU A 192 7.26 3.70 -8.57
CA LEU A 192 8.64 4.14 -8.73
C LEU A 192 8.85 5.50 -8.08
N CYS A 193 9.98 5.68 -7.42
CA CYS A 193 10.53 6.99 -7.16
C CYS A 193 11.56 7.34 -8.23
N VAL A 194 11.30 8.38 -9.01
CA VAL A 194 12.17 8.79 -10.13
C VAL A 194 13.57 9.20 -9.64
N ASN A 195 13.66 9.82 -8.46
CA ASN A 195 14.91 10.30 -7.89
C ASN A 195 15.83 9.17 -7.41
N THR A 196 15.27 8.10 -6.85
CA THR A 196 16.05 6.98 -6.30
C THR A 196 16.14 5.78 -7.25
N GLY A 197 15.23 5.68 -8.21
CA GLY A 197 15.06 4.51 -9.07
C GLY A 197 14.47 3.29 -8.35
N ASN A 198 14.09 3.41 -7.08
CA ASN A 198 13.51 2.33 -6.30
C ASN A 198 11.98 2.33 -6.39
N GLY A 199 11.37 1.16 -6.25
CA GLY A 199 9.93 1.01 -6.32
C GLY A 199 9.45 -0.37 -5.90
N GLN A 200 8.13 -0.55 -5.91
CA GLN A 200 7.48 -1.83 -5.65
C GLN A 200 7.32 -2.61 -6.94
N PHE A 201 7.39 -3.93 -6.83
CA PHE A 201 7.14 -4.87 -7.92
C PHE A 201 5.95 -5.73 -7.60
N MET A 202 5.33 -6.26 -8.65
CA MET A 202 4.32 -7.31 -8.59
C MET A 202 4.82 -8.52 -9.37
N ALA A 203 4.69 -9.70 -8.78
CA ALA A 203 4.96 -10.96 -9.48
C ALA A 203 3.82 -11.26 -10.46
N LEU A 204 4.12 -11.45 -11.75
CA LEU A 204 3.11 -11.87 -12.74
C LEU A 204 2.98 -13.39 -12.84
N THR A 205 4.04 -14.12 -12.48
CA THR A 205 4.10 -15.57 -12.54
C THR A 205 4.56 -16.14 -11.19
N ASN A 206 4.53 -17.46 -11.07
CA ASN A 206 5.03 -18.16 -9.90
C ASN A 206 6.55 -18.44 -9.96
N GLU A 207 7.26 -17.80 -10.89
CA GLU A 207 8.69 -18.01 -11.05
C GLU A 207 9.47 -17.60 -9.81
N GLU A 208 10.55 -18.35 -9.58
CA GLU A 208 11.41 -18.22 -8.41
C GLU A 208 10.62 -18.29 -7.09
N GLY A 209 9.54 -19.09 -7.03
CA GLY A 209 8.81 -19.40 -5.80
C GLY A 209 7.88 -18.29 -5.29
N ARG A 210 7.49 -17.34 -6.15
CA ARG A 210 6.53 -16.27 -5.81
C ARG A 210 5.09 -16.72 -6.00
N ASN A 211 4.15 -16.01 -5.37
CA ASN A 211 2.74 -16.10 -5.75
C ASN A 211 2.42 -14.98 -6.75
N PRO A 212 1.77 -15.29 -7.89
CA PRO A 212 1.29 -14.27 -8.81
C PRO A 212 0.37 -13.27 -8.08
N GLY A 213 0.59 -11.98 -8.31
CA GLY A 213 -0.15 -10.88 -7.69
C GLY A 213 0.48 -10.31 -6.42
N ASP A 214 1.43 -11.00 -5.78
CA ASP A 214 2.14 -10.47 -4.61
C ASP A 214 2.86 -9.16 -4.97
N LEU A 215 2.64 -8.13 -4.15
CA LEU A 215 3.35 -6.85 -4.21
C LEU A 215 4.45 -6.80 -3.16
N PHE A 216 5.62 -6.34 -3.56
CA PHE A 216 6.78 -6.32 -2.67
C PHE A 216 7.84 -5.28 -3.05
N TRP A 217 8.66 -4.94 -2.06
CA TRP A 217 9.93 -4.25 -2.24
C TRP A 217 11.08 -5.25 -2.31
N PRO A 218 11.98 -5.14 -3.31
CA PRO A 218 13.16 -5.98 -3.37
C PRO A 218 14.16 -5.60 -2.27
N SER A 219 14.78 -6.61 -1.67
CA SER A 219 15.81 -6.47 -0.65
C SER A 219 16.95 -7.44 -0.95
N PRO A 220 17.98 -7.02 -1.70
CA PRO A 220 19.10 -7.90 -2.02
C PRO A 220 19.85 -8.30 -0.75
N ASP A 221 20.36 -9.52 -0.69
CA ASP A 221 21.26 -9.98 0.35
C ASP A 221 22.58 -9.17 0.28
N ARG A 222 22.89 -8.42 1.33
CA ARG A 222 24.09 -7.58 1.44
C ARG A 222 25.16 -8.21 2.34
N SER A 223 25.08 -9.51 2.64
CA SER A 223 26.01 -10.17 3.57
C SER A 223 27.37 -10.55 2.98
N ALA A 224 27.52 -10.54 1.65
CA ALA A 224 28.79 -10.82 1.00
C ALA A 224 29.46 -9.52 0.52
N ASP A 225 30.69 -9.27 0.99
CA ASP A 225 31.57 -8.19 0.51
C ASP A 225 32.08 -8.40 -0.93
N ASN A 226 31.76 -9.55 -1.53
CA ASN A 226 32.14 -9.84 -2.91
C ASN A 226 31.13 -9.18 -3.86
N PHE A 227 31.62 -8.49 -4.88
CA PHE A 227 30.85 -7.87 -5.98
C PHE A 227 29.95 -8.85 -6.79
N ASP A 228 29.88 -10.12 -6.41
CA ASP A 228 29.21 -11.21 -7.11
C ASP A 228 28.13 -11.85 -6.22
N ILE A 229 27.21 -11.02 -5.74
CA ILE A 229 26.01 -11.49 -5.02
C ILE A 229 25.10 -12.18 -6.03
N SER A 230 24.86 -13.48 -5.84
CA SER A 230 23.91 -14.23 -6.68
C SER A 230 22.55 -13.53 -6.67
N PRO A 231 21.99 -13.17 -7.85
CA PRO A 231 20.71 -12.49 -7.92
C PRO A 231 19.56 -13.30 -7.31
N MET A 232 19.70 -14.62 -7.18
CA MET A 232 18.74 -15.50 -6.50
C MET A 232 18.59 -15.20 -5.01
N ARG A 233 19.59 -14.58 -4.36
CA ARG A 233 19.54 -14.13 -2.96
C ARG A 233 18.80 -12.79 -2.81
N MET A 234 17.64 -12.70 -3.45
CA MET A 234 16.73 -11.56 -3.33
C MET A 234 15.68 -11.86 -2.25
N HIS A 235 15.76 -11.16 -1.12
CA HIS A 235 14.69 -11.12 -0.13
C HIS A 235 13.63 -10.11 -0.56
N HIS A 236 12.44 -10.18 0.04
CA HIS A 236 11.38 -9.23 -0.28
C HIS A 236 10.64 -8.75 0.96
N PHE A 237 10.34 -7.47 1.04
CA PHE A 237 9.37 -6.92 1.98
C PHE A 237 8.00 -6.89 1.31
N LEU A 238 7.03 -7.66 1.82
CA LEU A 238 5.69 -7.76 1.27
C LEU A 238 4.90 -6.50 1.60
N SER A 239 4.38 -5.82 0.58
CA SER A 239 3.50 -4.66 0.74
C SER A 239 2.02 -5.01 0.56
N GLY A 240 1.70 -6.12 -0.12
CA GLY A 240 0.33 -6.63 -0.26
C GLY A 240 0.32 -7.99 -0.97
N SER A 241 -0.71 -8.80 -0.72
CA SER A 241 -0.89 -10.11 -1.37
C SER A 241 -1.56 -10.04 -2.74
N ASN A 242 -2.23 -8.93 -3.04
CA ASN A 242 -2.80 -8.62 -4.35
C ASN A 242 -3.04 -7.11 -4.48
N PHE A 243 -3.27 -6.65 -5.71
CA PHE A 243 -3.41 -5.23 -6.01
C PHE A 243 -4.65 -4.60 -5.36
N GLU A 244 -5.77 -5.34 -5.31
CA GLU A 244 -7.01 -4.84 -4.71
C GLU A 244 -6.81 -4.50 -3.23
N SER A 245 -6.32 -5.45 -2.44
CA SER A 245 -6.08 -5.23 -1.02
C SER A 245 -5.06 -4.12 -0.78
N TRP A 246 -4.03 -4.01 -1.61
CA TRP A 246 -3.00 -2.96 -1.49
C TRP A 246 -3.59 -1.56 -1.77
N LEU A 247 -4.34 -1.40 -2.86
CA LEU A 247 -4.95 -0.12 -3.23
C LEU A 247 -6.04 0.28 -2.23
N CYS A 248 -6.88 -0.65 -1.80
CA CYS A 248 -7.93 -0.40 -0.82
C CYS A 248 -7.36 0.01 0.54
N ASN A 249 -6.34 -0.69 1.03
CA ASN A 249 -5.68 -0.28 2.26
C ASN A 249 -5.07 1.13 2.12
N TYR A 250 -4.47 1.47 0.97
CA TYR A 250 -3.98 2.83 0.74
C TYR A 250 -5.11 3.87 0.79
N ALA A 251 -6.20 3.64 0.08
CA ALA A 251 -7.37 4.51 0.09
C ALA A 251 -7.99 4.66 1.50
N ASP A 252 -8.09 3.57 2.25
CA ASP A 252 -8.61 3.58 3.62
C ASP A 252 -7.72 4.37 4.59
N GLN A 253 -6.41 4.41 4.36
CA GLN A 253 -5.50 5.24 5.16
C GLN A 253 -5.67 6.73 4.82
N LEU A 254 -5.90 7.06 3.54
CA LEU A 254 -6.21 8.42 3.12
C LEU A 254 -7.54 8.92 3.72
N SER A 255 -8.62 8.13 3.64
CA SER A 255 -9.94 8.52 4.15
C SER A 255 -9.95 8.76 5.66
N ARG A 256 -9.11 8.05 6.41
CA ARG A 256 -8.93 8.22 7.86
C ARG A 256 -7.95 9.33 8.23
N ASN A 257 -7.41 10.07 7.25
CA ASN A 257 -6.36 11.08 7.44
C ASN A 257 -5.14 10.53 8.19
N CYS A 258 -4.80 9.26 7.96
CA CYS A 258 -3.66 8.62 8.62
C CYS A 258 -2.32 9.16 8.11
N PHE A 259 -2.28 9.72 6.89
CA PHE A 259 -1.08 10.30 6.31
C PHE A 259 -1.08 11.83 6.44
N PRO A 260 -0.06 12.43 7.07
CA PRO A 260 0.07 13.88 7.07
C PRO A 260 0.28 14.43 5.66
N VAL A 261 -0.40 15.55 5.36
CA VAL A 261 -0.19 16.31 4.14
C VAL A 261 0.65 17.55 4.46
N ILE A 262 1.84 17.64 3.89
CA ILE A 262 2.79 18.74 4.11
C ILE A 262 3.12 19.32 2.75
N ASN A 263 2.97 20.64 2.59
CA ASN A 263 3.20 21.33 1.31
C ASN A 263 2.43 20.70 0.12
N LYS A 264 1.22 20.19 0.37
CA LYS A 264 0.37 19.49 -0.61
C LYS A 264 0.96 18.16 -1.12
N GLU A 265 1.85 17.55 -0.36
CA GLU A 265 2.36 16.19 -0.59
C GLU A 265 1.91 15.24 0.52
N ILE A 266 1.69 13.97 0.17
CA ILE A 266 1.26 12.93 1.11
C ILE A 266 2.52 12.32 1.74
N TYR A 267 2.66 12.36 3.07
CA TYR A 267 3.78 11.71 3.76
C TYR A 267 3.33 10.44 4.47
N LYS A 268 3.99 9.30 4.22
CA LYS A 268 3.56 7.97 4.73
C LYS A 268 3.96 7.70 6.19
N PHE A 269 3.79 8.69 7.06
CA PHE A 269 3.94 8.51 8.49
C PHE A 269 2.62 7.99 9.08
N LEU A 270 2.68 6.85 9.76
CA LEU A 270 1.54 6.31 10.48
C LEU A 270 1.53 6.84 11.91
N PHE A 271 0.36 7.25 12.40
CA PHE A 271 0.19 7.68 13.78
C PHE A 271 0.62 6.58 14.75
N SER A 272 1.45 6.95 15.73
CA SER A 272 1.88 6.05 16.80
C SER A 272 1.14 6.40 18.10
N ALA A 273 1.40 7.57 18.67
CA ALA A 273 0.79 8.01 19.92
C ALA A 273 0.96 9.52 20.18
N SER A 274 0.18 10.07 21.12
CA SER A 274 0.34 11.41 21.66
C SER A 274 0.33 11.42 23.19
N ALA A 275 1.06 12.35 23.81
CA ALA A 275 1.00 12.60 25.25
C ALA A 275 1.14 14.10 25.56
N THR A 276 0.41 14.56 26.57
CA THR A 276 0.45 15.94 27.03
C THR A 276 1.04 16.02 28.44
N THR A 277 2.05 16.87 28.63
CA THR A 277 2.66 17.16 29.92
C THR A 277 2.66 18.67 30.14
N GLN A 278 1.93 19.13 31.15
CA GLN A 278 1.87 20.55 31.54
C GLN A 278 1.62 21.52 30.35
N GLY A 279 0.68 21.18 29.47
CA GLY A 279 0.30 22.00 28.32
C GLY A 279 1.18 21.83 27.07
N ILE A 280 2.29 21.10 27.14
CA ILE A 280 3.06 20.65 25.96
C ILE A 280 2.53 19.30 25.49
N THR A 281 2.11 19.20 24.24
CA THR A 281 1.68 17.95 23.61
C THR A 281 2.74 17.46 22.62
N VAL A 282 3.20 16.23 22.80
CA VAL A 282 4.10 15.55 21.88
C VAL A 282 3.30 14.50 21.14
N THR A 283 3.22 14.63 19.81
CA THR A 283 2.62 13.65 18.90
C THR A 283 3.70 12.97 18.09
N THR A 284 3.61 11.65 17.99
CA THR A 284 4.63 10.81 17.37
C THR A 284 4.04 9.99 16.24
N THR A 285 4.76 9.93 15.13
CA THR A 285 4.39 9.15 13.96
C THR A 285 5.64 8.47 13.39
N THR A 286 5.48 7.30 12.80
CA THR A 286 6.59 6.45 12.33
C THR A 286 6.36 5.96 10.90
N ALA A 287 7.43 5.73 10.15
CA ALA A 287 7.40 5.11 8.83
C ALA A 287 8.55 4.12 8.68
N PHE A 288 8.27 2.97 8.06
CA PHE A 288 9.29 2.01 7.65
C PHE A 288 9.77 2.35 6.24
N LEU A 289 11.09 2.29 6.00
CA LEU A 289 11.70 2.55 4.69
C LEU A 289 12.31 1.26 4.13
N PRO A 290 11.57 0.50 3.29
CA PRO A 290 12.04 -0.78 2.75
C PRO A 290 13.32 -0.66 1.93
N GLU A 291 13.49 0.43 1.18
CA GLU A 291 14.64 0.64 0.28
C GLU A 291 15.98 0.82 1.02
N LEU A 292 15.94 1.39 2.22
CA LEU A 292 17.11 1.54 3.09
C LEU A 292 17.29 0.34 4.03
N SER A 293 16.36 -0.62 3.98
CA SER A 293 16.35 -1.80 4.85
C SER A 293 16.89 -3.04 4.14
N SER A 294 17.48 -3.94 4.92
CA SER A 294 17.92 -5.26 4.47
C SER A 294 17.43 -6.35 5.42
N VAL A 295 16.97 -7.46 4.84
CA VAL A 295 16.68 -8.68 5.61
C VAL A 295 17.98 -9.35 6.04
N LYS A 296 19.02 -9.28 5.20
CA LYS A 296 20.32 -9.91 5.44
C LYS A 296 21.47 -9.03 4.92
N PRO A 297 22.45 -8.66 5.78
CA PRO A 297 22.34 -8.70 7.23
C PRO A 297 21.13 -7.88 7.70
N PRO A 298 20.52 -8.21 8.85
CA PRO A 298 19.31 -7.55 9.29
C PRO A 298 19.58 -6.09 9.65
N LEU A 299 18.93 -5.17 8.93
CA LEU A 299 18.97 -3.74 9.17
C LEU A 299 17.62 -3.16 8.76
N PHE A 300 16.81 -2.76 9.73
CA PHE A 300 15.47 -2.22 9.50
C PHE A 300 15.49 -0.72 9.76
N PHE A 301 15.33 0.06 8.70
CA PHE A 301 15.41 1.51 8.74
C PHE A 301 14.02 2.11 8.93
N PHE A 302 13.90 2.98 9.92
CA PHE A 302 12.67 3.70 10.21
C PHE A 302 12.92 5.19 10.29
N THR A 303 11.94 5.96 9.86
CA THR A 303 11.87 7.40 10.13
C THR A 303 10.74 7.66 11.12
N TYR A 304 10.88 8.74 11.87
CA TYR A 304 9.82 9.22 12.75
C TYR A 304 9.70 10.72 12.65
N ARG A 305 8.46 11.20 12.67
CA ARG A 305 8.12 12.61 12.76
C ARG A 305 7.52 12.89 14.12
N ILE A 306 8.08 13.87 14.80
CA ILE A 306 7.61 14.33 16.11
C ILE A 306 7.11 15.76 15.98
N SER A 307 5.93 15.98 16.52
CA SER A 307 5.25 17.26 16.56
C SER A 307 5.10 17.67 18.03
N ILE A 308 5.70 18.79 18.41
CA ILE A 308 5.70 19.35 19.76
C ILE A 308 4.88 20.63 19.70
N SER A 309 3.74 20.67 20.40
CA SER A 309 2.88 21.85 20.44
C SER A 309 2.64 22.31 21.87
N MET A 310 2.42 23.61 22.06
CA MET A 310 1.97 24.17 23.34
C MET A 310 0.52 24.65 23.21
N ASP A 311 -0.33 24.26 24.15
CA ASP A 311 -1.73 24.70 24.22
C ASP A 311 -1.82 26.24 24.18
N PRO A 312 -2.61 26.85 23.27
CA PRO A 312 -2.86 28.29 23.26
C PRO A 312 -3.38 28.86 24.59
N LYS A 313 -4.03 28.04 25.42
CA LYS A 313 -4.58 28.40 26.73
C LYS A 313 -3.65 28.06 27.90
N CYS A 314 -2.41 27.65 27.62
CA CYS A 314 -1.46 27.27 28.67
C CYS A 314 -1.26 28.42 29.67
N SER A 315 -1.31 28.08 30.96
CA SER A 315 -1.24 29.04 32.06
C SER A 315 0.05 29.88 32.04
N GLU A 316 0.02 31.06 32.69
CA GLU A 316 1.20 31.91 32.89
C GLU A 316 2.39 31.19 33.55
N PHE A 317 2.16 30.03 34.18
CA PHE A 317 3.20 29.24 34.84
C PHE A 317 4.28 28.72 33.87
N ILE A 318 3.92 28.40 32.61
CA ILE A 318 4.79 27.81 31.56
C ILE A 318 4.55 28.53 30.23
N ASN A 319 4.17 29.81 30.26
CA ASN A 319 3.89 30.58 29.04
C ASN A 319 5.13 30.80 28.16
N LYS A 320 6.33 30.37 28.58
CA LYS A 320 7.54 30.34 27.75
C LYS A 320 8.58 29.35 28.30
N CYS A 321 8.94 28.34 27.50
CA CYS A 321 9.99 27.37 27.84
C CYS A 321 10.81 26.96 26.61
N GLN A 322 12.05 26.56 26.80
CA GLN A 322 12.95 26.11 25.73
C GLN A 322 13.33 24.66 25.93
N LEU A 323 13.27 23.85 24.87
CA LEU A 323 13.79 22.49 24.87
C LEU A 323 15.32 22.55 24.99
N THR A 324 15.88 21.90 26.01
CA THR A 324 17.33 21.87 26.24
C THR A 324 17.95 20.53 25.87
N THR A 325 17.35 19.42 26.30
CA THR A 325 17.90 18.07 26.08
C THR A 325 16.81 17.06 25.79
N ARG A 326 17.21 15.93 25.20
CA ARG A 326 16.37 14.75 24.97
C ARG A 326 17.00 13.52 25.61
N HIS A 327 16.14 12.63 26.07
CA HIS A 327 16.51 11.31 26.57
C HIS A 327 15.63 10.27 25.89
N TRP A 328 16.26 9.28 25.26
CA TRP A 328 15.60 8.17 24.61
C TRP A 328 16.05 6.85 25.20
N TYR A 329 15.08 5.97 25.43
CA TYR A 329 15.26 4.55 25.72
C TYR A 329 14.77 3.78 24.49
N ILE A 330 15.69 3.12 23.81
CA ILE A 330 15.44 2.39 22.58
C ILE A 330 15.56 0.91 22.92
N THR A 331 14.52 0.13 22.65
CA THR A 331 14.50 -1.32 22.91
C THR A 331 14.18 -2.06 21.63
N ASP A 332 15.05 -2.98 21.22
CA ASP A 332 14.80 -3.87 20.08
C ASP A 332 13.90 -5.06 20.48
N ALA A 333 13.54 -5.91 19.51
CA ALA A 333 12.67 -7.06 19.79
C ALA A 333 13.33 -8.16 20.64
N ASN A 334 14.67 -8.17 20.74
CA ASN A 334 15.43 -9.10 21.56
C ASN A 334 15.62 -8.59 23.00
N GLY A 335 15.13 -7.38 23.30
CA GLY A 335 15.29 -6.74 24.60
C GLY A 335 16.62 -6.03 24.79
N ILE A 336 17.42 -5.85 23.72
CA ILE A 336 18.63 -5.03 23.76
C ILE A 336 18.19 -3.58 23.94
N LYS A 337 18.76 -2.91 24.93
CA LYS A 337 18.45 -1.53 25.29
C LYS A 337 19.61 -0.61 24.98
N GLU A 338 19.30 0.50 24.34
CA GLU A 338 20.20 1.62 24.12
C GLU A 338 19.61 2.87 24.76
N GLU A 339 20.44 3.66 25.43
CA GLU A 339 20.06 4.96 25.97
C GLU A 339 20.79 6.05 25.19
N VAL A 340 20.03 6.99 24.63
CA VAL A 340 20.57 8.13 23.91
C VAL A 340 20.23 9.40 24.68
N HIS A 341 21.27 10.07 25.15
CA HIS A 341 21.18 11.41 25.71
C HIS A 341 21.81 12.42 24.74
N GLY A 342 21.17 13.56 24.53
CA GLY A 342 21.75 14.61 23.71
C GLY A 342 21.06 15.96 23.85
N ASP A 343 21.78 16.99 23.42
CA ASP A 343 21.32 18.36 23.43
C ASP A 343 20.37 18.64 22.28
N GLY A 344 19.31 19.39 22.57
CA GLY A 344 18.31 19.83 21.59
C GLY A 344 17.58 18.68 20.89
N VAL A 345 17.03 18.98 19.73
CA VAL A 345 16.46 18.04 18.76
C VAL A 345 16.96 18.41 17.37
N VAL A 346 17.55 17.47 16.64
CA VAL A 346 18.11 17.69 15.29
C VAL A 346 19.04 18.92 15.14
N GLY A 347 19.74 19.29 16.21
CA GLY A 347 20.62 20.47 16.23
C GLY A 347 19.93 21.79 16.64
N GLU A 348 18.64 21.75 16.95
CA GLU A 348 17.83 22.90 17.34
C GLU A 348 17.41 22.86 18.82
N PHE A 349 17.16 24.04 19.38
CA PHE A 349 16.69 24.23 20.77
C PHE A 349 15.39 25.05 20.76
N PRO A 350 14.27 24.44 20.33
CA PRO A 350 13.02 25.16 20.08
C PRO A 350 12.49 25.84 21.34
N VAL A 351 12.08 27.10 21.18
CA VAL A 351 11.38 27.89 22.21
C VAL A 351 9.89 27.76 21.97
N MET A 352 9.17 27.28 22.98
CA MET A 352 7.73 27.08 22.96
C MET A 352 7.03 28.18 23.73
N THR A 353 6.02 28.78 23.09
CA THR A 353 5.06 29.74 23.66
C THR A 353 3.64 29.26 23.35
N PRO A 354 2.59 29.76 24.01
CA PRO A 354 1.22 29.34 23.74
C PRO A 354 0.89 29.40 22.25
N GLY A 355 0.40 28.29 21.69
CA GLY A 355 0.11 28.13 20.26
C GLY A 355 1.32 27.78 19.38
N ALA A 356 2.54 27.73 19.93
CA ALA A 356 3.72 27.31 19.17
C ALA A 356 3.63 25.84 18.76
N LEU A 357 4.11 25.56 17.56
CA LEU A 357 4.26 24.23 16.99
C LEU A 357 5.69 24.10 16.47
N HIS A 358 6.39 23.06 16.90
CA HIS A 358 7.69 22.69 16.39
C HIS A 358 7.63 21.23 15.91
N GLU A 359 8.10 20.98 14.70
CA GLU A 359 8.09 19.65 14.10
C GLU A 359 9.46 19.30 13.57
N TYR A 360 9.87 18.06 13.75
CA TYR A 360 11.10 17.56 13.18
C TYR A 360 10.96 16.09 12.76
N ILE A 361 11.82 15.69 11.83
CA ILE A 361 11.93 14.33 11.35
C ILE A 361 13.33 13.82 11.69
N SER A 362 13.41 12.58 12.17
CA SER A 362 14.67 11.88 12.36
C SER A 362 14.49 10.41 12.01
N CYS A 363 15.52 9.60 12.23
CA CYS A 363 15.56 8.20 11.84
C CYS A 363 16.24 7.35 12.90
N THR A 364 15.95 6.06 12.86
CA THR A 364 16.59 5.05 13.70
C THR A 364 16.67 3.74 12.92
N THR A 365 17.57 2.86 13.35
CA THR A 365 17.74 1.53 12.77
C THR A 365 17.64 0.46 13.85
N PHE A 366 17.08 -0.69 13.49
CA PHE A 366 17.05 -1.87 14.34
C PHE A 366 17.66 -3.06 13.62
N SER A 367 18.27 -3.97 14.37
CA SER A 367 18.63 -5.32 13.89
C SER A 367 17.43 -6.28 13.90
N THR A 368 16.29 -5.84 14.40
CA THR A 368 15.03 -6.59 14.49
C THR A 368 13.91 -5.88 13.70
N PRO A 369 12.91 -6.62 13.18
CA PRO A 369 11.81 -6.04 12.40
C PRO A 369 10.84 -5.19 13.23
N THR A 370 10.95 -5.25 14.56
CA THR A 370 10.18 -4.42 15.48
C THR A 370 11.10 -3.81 16.53
N GLY A 371 10.67 -2.69 17.09
CA GLY A 371 11.38 -1.98 18.15
C GLY A 371 10.48 -0.93 18.78
N VAL A 372 10.90 -0.40 19.92
CA VAL A 372 10.18 0.65 20.66
C VAL A 372 11.16 1.73 21.07
N MET A 373 10.75 2.99 20.92
CA MET A 373 11.45 4.13 21.52
C MET A 373 10.51 4.87 22.47
N GLU A 374 10.98 5.15 23.67
CA GLU A 374 10.26 6.00 24.63
C GLU A 374 11.22 6.94 25.33
N GLY A 375 10.73 7.99 25.96
CA GLY A 375 11.63 8.99 26.52
C GLY A 375 10.96 10.24 27.04
N HIS A 376 11.77 11.27 27.21
CA HIS A 376 11.31 12.59 27.58
C HIS A 376 12.24 13.68 27.04
N TYR A 377 11.67 14.87 26.85
CA TYR A 377 12.44 16.10 26.68
C TYR A 377 12.59 16.81 28.02
N VAL A 378 13.70 17.50 28.20
CA VAL A 378 13.86 18.47 29.28
C VAL A 378 13.66 19.85 28.70
N PHE A 379 12.73 20.59 29.29
CA PHE A 379 12.47 21.99 28.99
C PHE A 379 12.94 22.86 30.15
N GLN A 380 13.63 23.96 29.83
CA GLN A 380 13.93 25.04 30.77
C GLN A 380 12.86 26.12 30.63
N CYS A 381 12.12 26.41 31.70
CA CYS A 381 11.26 27.59 31.73
C CYS A 381 12.14 28.84 31.54
N LEU A 382 11.77 29.76 30.66
CA LEU A 382 12.56 30.99 30.44
C LEU A 382 12.19 32.09 31.44
N ASN A 383 10.98 32.01 32.00
CA ASN A 383 10.49 32.97 32.98
C ASN A 383 10.81 32.56 34.43
N LYS A 384 11.34 31.36 34.64
CA LYS A 384 11.67 30.77 35.96
C LYS A 384 12.88 29.84 35.84
N ARG A 385 13.68 29.66 36.90
CA ARG A 385 14.80 28.69 36.90
C ARG A 385 14.37 27.23 37.10
N GLU A 386 13.16 26.87 36.68
CA GLU A 386 12.59 25.52 36.83
C GLU A 386 12.73 24.71 35.53
N ARG A 387 12.87 23.39 35.67
CA ARG A 387 12.91 22.44 34.55
C ARG A 387 11.70 21.54 34.56
N ILE A 388 11.21 21.20 33.38
CA ILE A 388 10.06 20.31 33.19
C ILE A 388 10.48 19.17 32.28
N ASN A 389 10.20 17.94 32.73
CA ASN A 389 10.35 16.76 31.89
C ASN A 389 9.03 16.52 31.15
N VAL A 390 9.04 16.71 29.83
CA VAL A 390 7.89 16.48 28.96
C VAL A 390 7.97 15.06 28.42
N LYS A 391 6.99 14.22 28.77
CA LYS A 391 6.95 12.83 28.34
C LYS A 391 6.77 12.72 26.83
N ILE A 392 7.56 11.84 26.21
CA ILE A 392 7.34 11.40 24.84
C ILE A 392 6.57 10.07 24.92
N PRO A 393 5.40 9.94 24.25
CA PRO A 393 4.71 8.65 24.24
C PRO A 393 5.54 7.62 23.46
N PRO A 394 5.37 6.31 23.73
CA PRO A 394 6.11 5.27 23.02
C PRO A 394 5.87 5.33 21.51
N LEU A 395 6.95 5.25 20.74
CA LEU A 395 6.96 5.05 19.30
C LEU A 395 7.14 3.55 19.05
N TYR A 396 6.15 2.95 18.40
CA TYR A 396 6.22 1.54 17.99
C TYR A 396 6.67 1.43 16.54
N PHE A 397 7.79 0.75 16.31
CA PHE A 397 8.34 0.50 14.99
C PHE A 397 8.03 -0.93 14.57
N LYS A 398 7.48 -1.08 13.36
CA LYS A 398 7.16 -2.38 12.77
C LYS A 398 7.42 -2.35 11.27
N SER A 399 8.30 -3.24 10.80
CA SER A 399 8.59 -3.38 9.38
C SER A 399 7.40 -3.98 8.62
N LEU A 400 7.47 -3.93 7.30
CA LEU A 400 6.68 -4.83 6.47
C LEU A 400 7.06 -6.29 6.78
N PRO A 401 6.13 -7.24 6.66
CA PRO A 401 6.47 -8.67 6.61
C PRO A 401 7.49 -8.91 5.51
N PHE A 402 8.39 -9.87 5.69
CA PHE A 402 9.37 -10.19 4.66
C PHE A 402 9.50 -11.69 4.44
N VAL A 403 9.90 -12.05 3.23
CA VAL A 403 10.18 -13.43 2.82
C VAL A 403 11.66 -13.51 2.49
N ALA A 404 12.37 -14.38 3.22
CA ALA A 404 13.77 -14.67 2.94
C ALA A 404 13.92 -15.39 1.59
N ALA A 405 15.08 -15.28 0.95
CA ALA A 405 15.29 -15.84 -0.37
C ALA A 405 15.20 -17.36 -0.27
N GLU A 406 15.87 -17.93 0.73
CA GLU A 406 15.89 -19.34 1.06
C GLU A 406 14.46 -19.91 1.21
N GLN A 407 13.59 -19.24 1.96
CA GLN A 407 12.19 -19.64 2.13
C GLN A 407 11.42 -19.62 0.81
N ARG A 408 11.63 -18.58 0.00
CA ARG A 408 10.99 -18.45 -1.31
C ARG A 408 11.45 -19.55 -2.27
N LEU A 409 12.76 -19.87 -2.31
CA LEU A 409 13.29 -20.90 -3.21
C LEU A 409 12.78 -22.31 -2.84
N LEU A 410 12.41 -22.58 -1.58
CA LEU A 410 11.77 -23.84 -1.18
C LEU A 410 10.40 -24.06 -1.83
N ASN A 411 9.70 -23.00 -2.22
CA ASN A 411 8.41 -23.07 -2.88
C ASN A 411 8.51 -23.36 -4.39
N MET A 412 9.72 -23.53 -4.93
CA MET A 412 9.87 -23.88 -6.34
C MET A 412 9.45 -25.33 -6.64
N PRO A 413 8.81 -25.58 -7.80
CA PRO A 413 8.53 -26.95 -8.23
C PRO A 413 9.83 -27.75 -8.34
N GLN A 414 9.84 -28.98 -7.81
CA GLN A 414 11.03 -29.84 -7.61
C GLN A 414 11.79 -30.27 -8.90
N GLY A 415 11.49 -29.70 -10.07
CA GLY A 415 12.15 -29.99 -11.36
C GLY A 415 13.14 -28.94 -11.87
N LYS A 416 13.39 -27.84 -11.14
CA LYS A 416 14.37 -26.78 -11.49
C LYS A 416 15.38 -26.52 -10.36
N CYS A 417 15.64 -27.51 -9.52
CA CYS A 417 16.53 -27.39 -8.35
C CYS A 417 17.91 -28.03 -8.62
N GLU A 418 18.73 -27.45 -9.48
CA GLU A 418 20.18 -27.77 -9.53
C GLU A 418 21.09 -26.63 -9.03
N GLU A 419 20.56 -25.41 -8.86
CA GLU A 419 21.35 -24.28 -8.32
C GLU A 419 21.12 -23.99 -6.82
N VAL A 420 20.04 -24.49 -6.22
CA VAL A 420 19.69 -24.23 -4.81
C VAL A 420 20.70 -24.87 -3.85
N SER A 421 21.30 -26.01 -4.22
CA SER A 421 22.25 -26.76 -3.39
C SER A 421 23.59 -26.06 -3.17
N LYS A 422 23.95 -25.06 -4.00
CA LYS A 422 25.14 -24.22 -3.78
C LYS A 422 24.88 -23.02 -2.86
N ILE A 423 23.61 -22.65 -2.65
CA ILE A 423 23.23 -21.46 -1.88
C ILE A 423 23.25 -21.73 -0.37
N SER A 424 22.94 -22.97 0.05
CA SER A 424 22.85 -23.40 1.46
C SER A 424 24.16 -23.91 2.09
N GLY A 425 25.20 -24.20 1.29
CA GLY A 425 26.40 -24.94 1.72
C GLY A 425 27.53 -24.14 2.40
N GLY A 426 27.26 -22.98 3.00
CA GLY A 426 28.30 -22.10 3.57
C GLY A 426 28.49 -22.14 5.09
N ALA A 427 27.66 -22.90 5.82
CA ALA A 427 27.70 -22.96 7.28
C ALA A 427 28.03 -24.38 7.77
N GLU A 428 29.25 -24.85 7.52
CA GLU A 428 29.80 -25.94 8.34
C GLU A 428 30.60 -25.36 9.50
N GLU A 429 30.09 -25.61 10.71
CA GLU A 429 30.78 -25.42 11.98
C GLU A 429 32.15 -26.09 11.93
N LYS A 430 33.22 -25.29 11.90
CA LYS A 430 34.54 -25.79 12.28
C LYS A 430 34.53 -26.10 13.78
N LYS A 431 34.19 -27.35 14.12
CA LYS A 431 34.51 -27.95 15.43
C LYS A 431 36.03 -27.90 15.62
N VAL A 432 36.49 -26.93 16.42
CA VAL A 432 37.86 -26.89 16.92
C VAL A 432 38.03 -28.05 17.89
N VAL A 433 38.64 -29.14 17.42
CA VAL A 433 39.09 -30.25 18.26
C VAL A 433 40.35 -29.79 18.99
N HIS A 434 40.22 -29.45 20.27
CA HIS A 434 41.36 -29.31 21.18
C HIS A 434 42.00 -30.68 21.41
N LYS A 435 43.11 -30.97 20.73
CA LYS A 435 44.05 -32.02 21.15
C LYS A 435 44.87 -31.50 22.32
N LYS A 436 44.57 -32.00 23.53
CA LYS A 436 45.54 -32.01 24.65
C LYS A 436 46.67 -32.98 24.29
N GLY A 437 47.89 -32.49 24.24
CA GLY A 437 49.12 -33.27 24.15
C GLY A 437 50.10 -32.74 25.20
N LYS A 438 50.67 -33.67 25.97
CA LYS A 438 51.50 -33.49 27.15
C LYS A 438 52.80 -32.75 26.91
#